data_AF-A0A0S7YF33-F1
#
_entry.id   AF-A0A0S7YF33-F1
#
_cell.length_a   1.000
_cell.length_b   1.000
_cell.length_c   1.000
_cell.angle_alpha   90.00
_cell.angle_beta   90.00
_cell.angle_gamma   90.00
#
_symmetry.space_group_name_H-M   'P 1'
#
loop_
_entity.id
_entity.type
_entity.pdbx_description
1 polymer ?
#
loop_
_entity_poly.entity_id
_entity_poly.type
_entity_poly.pdbx_seq_one_letter_code
_entity_poly.pdbx_strand_id
1 'polypeptide(L)'
;MACAAHFLGVASVILVVLPVGVRAAEADKAVQDFESLYGRDMARVANTRDTKDDVELAARLLAAAKKAADQPPLLAVLCEKAYDLAAVHPDGYETALDAMDVLKTEVPAKAGECAEREVAVLQKQFTKAPKDAKADPGEALLDALLALVDSRLETGDAADAAKACGEARRIAIAISSERREHIEQRHNDVKQTIQDAGEIENLKALLDKEPENTAAREKLVRLCL
;
A
#
# COMPACT_ATOMS: atom_id res chain seq x y z
N MET A 1 19.35 22.06 -66.12
CA MET A 1 19.63 23.10 -65.10
C MET A 1 18.49 23.03 -64.09
N ALA A 2 18.62 22.20 -63.07
CA ALA A 2 19.16 22.52 -61.75
C ALA A 2 18.24 23.46 -60.94
N CYS A 3 17.48 22.94 -59.99
CA CYS A 3 17.81 23.03 -58.56
C CYS A 3 16.69 22.39 -57.70
N ALA A 4 17.03 21.29 -57.05
CA ALA A 4 16.30 20.76 -55.90
C ALA A 4 16.68 21.58 -54.67
N ALA A 5 15.71 21.93 -53.82
CA ALA A 5 15.95 22.43 -52.47
C ALA A 5 15.20 21.54 -51.48
N HIS A 6 15.96 20.67 -50.83
CA HIS A 6 15.55 19.87 -49.69
C HIS A 6 15.35 20.79 -48.48
N PHE A 7 14.17 20.77 -47.87
CA PHE A 7 13.97 21.30 -46.52
C PHE A 7 14.35 20.21 -45.52
N LEU A 8 15.57 20.31 -44.98
CA LEU A 8 16.01 19.55 -43.81
C LEU A 8 15.32 20.11 -42.56
N GLY A 9 14.81 19.18 -41.76
CA GLY A 9 14.13 19.46 -40.50
C GLY A 9 15.07 19.84 -39.35
N VAL A 10 14.43 20.37 -38.31
CA VAL A 10 14.89 20.26 -36.93
C VAL A 10 13.63 20.12 -36.07
N ALA A 11 13.18 18.88 -35.83
CA ALA A 11 12.23 18.61 -34.76
C ALA A 11 13.02 18.63 -33.45
N SER A 12 12.90 19.72 -32.71
CA SER A 12 13.52 19.88 -31.39
C SER A 12 12.83 18.92 -30.40
N VAL A 13 13.49 17.79 -30.12
CA VAL A 13 13.10 16.90 -29.03
C VAL A 13 13.56 17.56 -27.73
N ILE A 14 12.65 18.24 -27.05
CA ILE A 14 12.86 18.67 -25.66
C ILE A 14 12.81 17.41 -24.81
N LEU A 15 13.98 16.89 -24.48
CA LEU A 15 14.17 15.82 -23.51
C LEU A 15 13.82 16.39 -22.13
N VAL A 16 12.61 16.13 -21.65
CA VAL A 16 12.24 16.36 -20.25
C VAL A 16 12.98 15.33 -19.40
N VAL A 17 14.18 15.68 -18.96
CA VAL A 17 14.91 14.94 -17.92
C VAL A 17 14.16 15.16 -16.62
N LEU A 18 13.38 14.17 -16.18
CA LEU A 18 12.75 14.17 -14.87
C LEU A 18 13.83 14.22 -13.77
N PRO A 19 13.68 15.07 -12.73
CA PRO A 19 14.71 15.31 -11.74
C PRO A 19 14.68 14.23 -10.65
N VAL A 20 15.23 13.05 -10.95
CA VAL A 20 15.38 11.99 -9.94
C VAL A 20 16.29 12.45 -8.80
N GLY A 21 17.27 13.31 -9.06
CA GLY A 21 18.25 13.77 -8.07
C GLY A 21 17.73 14.73 -7.00
N VAL A 22 16.65 15.48 -7.25
CA VAL A 22 16.13 16.48 -6.29
C VAL A 22 15.36 15.78 -5.15
N ARG A 23 14.61 14.72 -5.49
CA ARG A 23 13.79 14.00 -4.50
C ARG A 23 14.61 13.23 -3.47
N ALA A 24 15.76 12.67 -3.87
CA ALA A 24 16.65 11.97 -2.95
C ALA A 24 17.27 12.93 -1.92
N ALA A 25 17.71 14.11 -2.35
CA ALA A 25 18.28 15.12 -1.46
C ALA A 25 17.27 15.67 -0.45
N GLU A 26 15.99 15.81 -0.84
CA GLU A 26 14.92 16.22 0.07
C GLU A 26 14.59 15.15 1.12
N ALA A 27 14.61 13.87 0.74
CA ALA A 27 14.44 12.77 1.67
C ALA A 27 15.59 12.68 2.69
N ASP A 28 16.85 12.83 2.24
CA ASP A 28 18.01 12.85 3.12
C ASP A 28 17.96 14.02 4.10
N LYS A 29 17.55 15.20 3.63
CA LYS A 29 17.35 16.38 4.48
C LYS A 29 16.26 16.13 5.53
N ALA A 30 15.13 15.55 5.13
CA ALA A 30 14.04 15.24 6.07
C ALA A 30 14.49 14.28 7.19
N VAL A 31 15.31 13.28 6.86
CA VAL A 31 15.91 12.39 7.87
C VAL A 31 16.84 13.16 8.80
N GLN A 32 17.69 14.05 8.27
CA GLN A 32 18.57 14.87 9.11
C GLN A 32 17.79 15.82 10.02
N ASP A 33 16.75 16.47 9.50
CA ASP A 33 15.87 17.35 10.26
C ASP A 33 15.16 16.57 11.38
N PHE A 34 14.64 15.37 11.07
CA PHE A 34 14.09 14.46 12.07
C PHE A 34 15.10 14.10 13.17
N GLU A 35 16.31 13.66 12.80
CA GLU A 35 17.34 13.27 13.76
C GLU A 35 17.78 14.45 14.65
N SER A 36 17.88 15.65 14.06
CA SER A 36 18.20 16.87 14.80
C SER A 36 17.15 17.20 15.87
N LEU A 37 15.87 17.03 15.54
CA LEU A 37 14.75 17.39 16.40
C LEU A 37 14.41 16.30 17.43
N TYR A 38 14.45 15.03 17.02
CA TYR A 38 13.89 13.91 17.77
C TYR A 38 14.89 12.79 18.08
N GLY A 39 16.09 12.78 17.49
CA GLY A 39 17.06 11.69 17.65
C GLY A 39 17.42 11.41 19.13
N ARG A 40 17.49 12.46 19.97
CA ARG A 40 17.69 12.29 21.42
C ARG A 40 16.51 11.63 22.12
N ASP A 41 15.28 12.03 21.77
CA ASP A 41 14.06 11.44 22.35
C ASP A 41 13.92 9.98 21.89
N MET A 42 14.18 9.67 20.61
CA MET A 42 14.23 8.32 20.06
C MET A 42 15.25 7.44 20.79
N ALA A 43 16.48 7.94 20.98
CA ALA A 43 17.51 7.22 21.70
C ALA A 43 17.15 7.01 23.18
N ARG A 44 16.42 7.95 23.81
CA ARG A 44 15.97 7.80 25.18
C ARG A 44 14.96 6.65 25.30
N VAL A 45 13.88 6.68 24.51
CA VAL A 45 12.80 5.68 24.62
C VAL A 45 13.30 4.29 24.22
N ALA A 46 14.19 4.18 23.23
CA ALA A 46 14.82 2.91 22.85
C ALA A 46 15.64 2.24 23.98
N ASN A 47 16.02 2.99 25.02
CA ASN A 47 16.77 2.49 26.17
C ASN A 47 15.89 2.20 27.40
N THR A 48 14.58 2.43 27.32
CA THR A 48 13.65 2.10 28.40
C THR A 48 12.98 0.75 28.12
N ARG A 49 12.37 0.17 29.16
CA ARG A 49 11.47 -1.00 29.02
C ARG A 49 10.01 -0.59 29.13
N ASP A 50 9.76 0.69 29.41
CA ASP A 50 8.41 1.21 29.47
C ASP A 50 7.92 1.40 28.03
N THR A 51 6.64 1.21 27.81
CA THR A 51 6.01 1.44 26.49
C THR A 51 5.19 2.73 26.50
N LYS A 52 5.03 3.36 27.66
CA LYS A 52 4.31 4.62 27.79
C LYS A 52 5.05 5.78 27.16
N ASP A 53 6.36 5.86 27.35
CA ASP A 53 7.21 6.88 26.73
C ASP A 53 7.32 6.69 25.21
N ASP A 54 7.30 5.45 24.70
CA ASP A 54 7.15 5.16 23.27
C ASP A 54 5.84 5.75 22.72
N VAL A 55 4.71 5.47 23.37
CA VAL A 55 3.38 5.95 22.95
C VAL A 55 3.28 7.48 23.05
N GLU A 56 3.80 8.08 24.12
CA GLU A 56 3.84 9.53 24.28
C GLU A 56 4.69 10.21 23.19
N LEU A 57 5.86 9.63 22.87
CA LEU A 57 6.70 10.14 21.80
C LEU A 57 6.00 9.97 20.44
N ALA A 58 5.38 8.83 20.17
CA ALA A 58 4.64 8.61 18.94
C ALA A 58 3.52 9.65 18.73
N ALA A 59 2.74 9.94 19.77
CA ALA A 59 1.70 10.97 19.71
C ALA A 59 2.28 12.36 19.41
N ARG A 60 3.45 12.69 19.97
CA ARG A 60 4.17 13.93 19.66
C ARG A 60 4.67 13.98 18.21
N LEU A 61 5.18 12.87 17.68
CA LEU A 61 5.62 12.77 16.29
C LEU A 61 4.44 12.93 15.33
N LEU A 62 3.31 12.28 15.60
CA LEU A 62 2.08 12.43 14.82
C LEU A 62 1.57 13.88 14.83
N ALA A 63 1.57 14.53 16.00
CA ALA A 63 1.18 15.93 16.11
C ALA A 63 2.13 16.88 15.33
N ALA A 64 3.41 16.54 15.24
CA ALA A 64 4.37 17.26 14.41
C ALA A 64 4.15 16.99 12.91
N ALA A 65 3.86 15.74 12.54
CA ALA A 65 3.56 15.34 11.16
C ALA A 65 2.38 16.14 10.60
N LYS A 66 1.28 16.25 11.38
CA LYS A 66 0.09 17.05 11.02
C LYS A 66 0.41 18.54 10.79
N LYS A 67 1.52 19.06 11.33
CA LYS A 67 1.99 20.45 11.11
C LYS A 67 2.98 20.58 9.97
N ALA A 68 3.56 19.46 9.50
CA ALA A 68 4.53 19.39 8.43
C ALA A 68 3.89 18.93 7.11
N ALA A 69 2.58 19.14 6.92
CA ALA A 69 1.85 18.75 5.71
C ALA A 69 2.41 19.38 4.42
N ASP A 70 3.05 20.54 4.54
CA ASP A 70 3.74 21.22 3.44
C ASP A 70 5.14 20.65 3.13
N GLN A 71 5.60 19.66 3.91
CA GLN A 71 6.89 18.99 3.78
C GLN A 71 6.70 17.47 3.73
N PRO A 72 6.18 16.92 2.61
CA PRO A 72 5.83 15.50 2.50
C PRO A 72 6.95 14.52 2.89
N PRO A 73 8.25 14.77 2.56
CA PRO A 73 9.32 13.89 3.01
C PRO A 73 9.49 13.85 4.54
N LEU A 74 9.38 14.99 5.23
CA LEU A 74 9.48 15.06 6.69
C LEU A 74 8.24 14.47 7.36
N LEU A 75 7.04 14.77 6.83
CA LEU A 75 5.79 14.15 7.28
C LEU A 75 5.89 12.63 7.21
N ALA A 76 6.42 12.09 6.10
CA ALA A 76 6.56 10.65 5.94
C ALA A 76 7.44 10.02 7.01
N VAL A 77 8.61 10.60 7.28
CA VAL A 77 9.50 10.12 8.35
C VAL A 77 8.82 10.19 9.72
N LEU A 78 8.11 11.28 10.02
CA LEU A 78 7.42 11.46 11.29
C LEU A 78 6.29 10.43 11.48
N CYS A 79 5.46 10.20 10.46
CA CYS A 79 4.38 9.21 10.52
C CYS A 79 4.91 7.78 10.65
N GLU A 80 5.95 7.42 9.91
CA GLU A 80 6.56 6.09 10.00
C GLU A 80 7.13 5.83 11.39
N LYS A 81 7.84 6.82 11.97
CA LYS A 81 8.41 6.69 13.31
C LYS A 81 7.35 6.71 14.41
N ALA A 82 6.27 7.49 14.23
CA ALA A 82 5.12 7.41 15.12
C ALA A 82 4.49 6.01 15.11
N TYR A 83 4.29 5.43 13.93
CA TYR A 83 3.79 4.06 13.79
C TYR A 83 4.72 3.04 14.45
N ASP A 84 6.03 3.09 14.15
CA ASP A 84 7.00 2.11 14.63
C ASP A 84 7.02 2.03 16.17
N LEU A 85 6.92 3.18 16.84
CA LEU A 85 6.83 3.27 18.31
C LEU A 85 5.46 2.79 18.82
N ALA A 86 4.37 3.30 18.25
CA ALA A 86 3.03 3.09 18.79
C ALA A 86 2.48 1.67 18.54
N ALA A 87 2.85 1.04 17.43
CA ALA A 87 2.32 -0.28 17.03
C ALA A 87 2.80 -1.44 17.92
N VAL A 88 3.70 -1.19 18.88
CA VAL A 88 4.26 -2.20 19.79
C VAL A 88 3.28 -2.54 20.93
N HIS A 89 2.51 -1.56 21.41
CA HIS A 89 1.66 -1.70 22.59
C HIS A 89 0.19 -1.34 22.28
N PRO A 90 -0.82 -2.01 22.89
CA PRO A 90 -2.23 -1.71 22.64
C PRO A 90 -2.63 -0.24 22.83
N ASP A 91 -2.04 0.43 23.82
CA ASP A 91 -2.31 1.85 24.10
C ASP A 91 -1.86 2.78 22.95
N GLY A 92 -0.99 2.32 22.05
CA GLY A 92 -0.51 3.08 20.90
C GLY A 92 -1.23 2.76 19.59
N TYR A 93 -2.10 1.75 19.54
CA TYR A 93 -2.66 1.30 18.26
C TYR A 93 -3.46 2.39 17.52
N GLU A 94 -4.23 3.21 18.23
CA GLU A 94 -4.95 4.34 17.63
C GLU A 94 -3.97 5.35 17.01
N THR A 95 -2.89 5.69 17.72
CA THR A 95 -1.83 6.58 17.20
C THR A 95 -1.13 5.99 15.97
N ALA A 96 -0.91 4.67 15.96
CA ALA A 96 -0.32 3.99 14.81
C ALA A 96 -1.24 4.06 13.58
N LEU A 97 -2.55 3.83 13.76
CA LEU A 97 -3.54 3.91 12.68
C LEU A 97 -3.67 5.35 12.15
N ASP A 98 -3.79 6.34 13.04
CA ASP A 98 -3.81 7.76 12.66
C ASP A 98 -2.57 8.18 11.87
N ALA A 99 -1.39 7.69 12.25
CA ALA A 99 -0.16 8.00 11.54
C ALA A 99 -0.15 7.46 10.10
N MET A 100 -0.68 6.25 9.90
CA MET A 100 -0.81 5.66 8.57
C MET A 100 -1.89 6.36 7.75
N ASP A 101 -3.00 6.77 8.36
CA ASP A 101 -4.06 7.50 7.66
C ASP A 101 -3.60 8.88 7.17
N VAL A 102 -2.87 9.62 8.01
CA VAL A 102 -2.23 10.88 7.62
C VAL A 102 -1.21 10.64 6.50
N LEU A 103 -0.37 9.62 6.61
CA LEU A 103 0.65 9.31 5.61
C LEU A 103 0.03 8.94 4.25
N LYS A 104 -0.98 8.09 4.26
CA LYS A 104 -1.73 7.65 3.07
C LYS A 104 -2.40 8.83 2.38
N THR A 105 -2.97 9.75 3.14
CA THR A 105 -3.66 10.94 2.63
C THR A 105 -2.70 11.93 1.99
N GLU A 106 -1.59 12.25 2.67
CA GLU A 106 -0.65 13.29 2.23
C GLU A 106 0.40 12.77 1.25
N VAL A 107 0.69 11.46 1.27
CA VAL A 107 1.65 10.80 0.39
C VAL A 107 1.03 9.55 -0.26
N PRO A 108 0.13 9.70 -1.25
CA PRO A 108 -0.58 8.57 -1.88
C PRO A 108 0.33 7.49 -2.47
N ALA A 109 1.57 7.84 -2.84
CA ALA A 109 2.58 6.89 -3.29
C ALA A 109 2.95 5.83 -2.23
N LYS A 110 2.68 6.09 -0.94
CA LYS A 110 2.88 5.15 0.17
C LYS A 110 1.59 4.45 0.62
N ALA A 111 0.47 4.63 -0.07
CA ALA A 111 -0.83 4.09 0.34
C ALA A 111 -0.81 2.55 0.52
N GLY A 112 -0.13 1.83 -0.37
CA GLY A 112 0.00 0.36 -0.26
C GLY A 112 0.75 -0.07 1.00
N GLU A 113 1.89 0.58 1.30
CA GLU A 113 2.65 0.31 2.53
C GLU A 113 1.84 0.66 3.79
N CYS A 114 1.09 1.77 3.75
CA CYS A 114 0.19 2.16 4.84
C CYS A 114 -0.90 1.11 5.07
N ALA A 115 -1.52 0.60 4.00
CA ALA A 115 -2.56 -0.43 4.10
C ALA A 115 -2.04 -1.72 4.76
N GLU A 116 -0.82 -2.16 4.43
CA GLU A 116 -0.19 -3.31 5.08
C GLU A 116 0.04 -3.09 6.58
N ARG A 117 0.52 -1.89 6.95
CA ARG A 117 0.76 -1.50 8.33
C ARG A 117 -0.55 -1.38 9.13
N GLU A 118 -1.59 -0.81 8.54
CA GLU A 118 -2.95 -0.75 9.11
C GLU A 118 -3.49 -2.17 9.39
N VAL A 119 -3.42 -3.08 8.40
CA VAL A 119 -3.81 -4.49 8.56
C VAL A 119 -3.04 -5.14 9.71
N ALA A 120 -1.74 -4.89 9.84
CA ALA A 120 -0.93 -5.48 10.92
C ALA A 120 -1.38 -5.03 12.32
N VAL A 121 -1.75 -3.75 12.49
CA VAL A 121 -2.26 -3.24 13.78
C VAL A 121 -3.66 -3.78 14.08
N LEU A 122 -4.56 -3.74 13.10
CA LEU A 122 -5.93 -4.26 13.23
C LEU A 122 -5.95 -5.77 13.51
N GLN A 123 -5.04 -6.53 12.89
CA GLN A 123 -4.86 -7.95 13.18
C GLN A 123 -4.43 -8.19 14.63
N LYS A 124 -3.58 -7.33 15.20
CA LYS A 124 -3.21 -7.42 16.62
C LYS A 124 -4.41 -7.09 17.51
N GLN A 125 -5.21 -6.07 17.19
CA GLN A 125 -6.44 -5.74 17.92
C GLN A 125 -7.43 -6.90 17.90
N PHE A 126 -7.72 -7.43 16.71
CA PHE A 126 -8.61 -8.57 16.53
C PHE A 126 -8.13 -9.83 17.27
N THR A 127 -6.83 -10.11 17.20
CA THR A 127 -6.26 -11.29 17.87
C THR A 127 -6.38 -11.19 19.39
N LYS A 128 -6.07 -10.02 19.95
CA LYS A 128 -6.09 -9.76 21.40
C LYS A 128 -7.50 -9.53 21.98
N ALA A 129 -8.48 -9.19 21.16
CA ALA A 129 -9.84 -8.97 21.60
C ALA A 129 -10.46 -10.23 22.24
N PRO A 130 -11.23 -10.09 23.34
CA PRO A 130 -12.06 -11.17 23.89
C PRO A 130 -13.00 -11.74 22.84
N LYS A 131 -13.32 -13.04 22.93
CA LYS A 131 -14.10 -13.76 21.91
C LYS A 131 -15.46 -13.10 21.60
N ASP A 132 -16.13 -12.61 22.63
CA ASP A 132 -17.42 -11.92 22.60
C ASP A 132 -17.34 -10.45 22.14
N ALA A 133 -16.14 -9.89 22.06
CA ALA A 133 -15.86 -8.52 21.62
C ALA A 133 -15.03 -8.47 20.31
N LYS A 134 -15.01 -9.57 19.54
CA LYS A 134 -14.26 -9.65 18.28
C LYS A 134 -14.96 -9.01 17.07
N ALA A 135 -16.25 -8.69 17.18
CA ALA A 135 -17.04 -8.20 16.05
C ALA A 135 -16.46 -6.89 15.49
N ASP A 136 -16.40 -5.84 16.30
CA ASP A 136 -15.92 -4.52 15.88
C ASP A 136 -14.47 -4.52 15.35
N PRO A 137 -13.46 -5.04 16.06
CA PRO A 137 -12.10 -5.11 15.52
C PRO A 137 -12.00 -6.06 14.32
N GLY A 138 -12.91 -7.03 14.20
CA GLY A 138 -13.01 -7.91 13.04
C GLY A 138 -13.51 -7.19 11.80
N GLU A 139 -14.59 -6.40 11.91
CA GLU A 139 -15.11 -5.59 10.80
C GLU A 139 -14.10 -4.53 10.35
N ALA A 140 -13.43 -3.85 11.29
CA ALA A 140 -12.37 -2.91 10.96
C ALA A 140 -11.20 -3.59 10.20
N LEU A 141 -10.80 -4.78 10.63
CA LEU A 141 -9.80 -5.59 9.92
C LEU A 141 -10.30 -6.04 8.54
N LEU A 142 -11.59 -6.37 8.39
CA LEU A 142 -12.16 -6.72 7.09
C LEU A 142 -12.08 -5.56 6.09
N ASP A 143 -12.38 -4.34 6.53
CA ASP A 143 -12.29 -3.15 5.68
C ASP A 143 -10.86 -2.90 5.21
N ALA A 144 -9.89 -2.97 6.13
CA ALA A 144 -8.48 -2.81 5.78
C ALA A 144 -7.97 -3.91 4.83
N LEU A 145 -8.38 -5.17 5.05
CA LEU A 145 -8.01 -6.27 4.14
C LEU A 145 -8.60 -6.09 2.75
N LEU A 146 -9.86 -5.64 2.62
CA LEU A 146 -10.47 -5.40 1.31
C LEU A 146 -9.81 -4.22 0.59
N ALA A 147 -9.47 -3.14 1.30
CA ALA A 147 -8.70 -2.04 0.72
C ALA A 147 -7.31 -2.50 0.24
N LEU A 148 -6.65 -3.39 0.99
CA LEU A 148 -5.37 -4.00 0.57
C LEU A 148 -5.54 -4.88 -0.67
N VAL A 149 -6.64 -5.64 -0.77
CA VAL A 149 -6.98 -6.43 -1.98
C VAL A 149 -7.07 -5.51 -3.20
N ASP A 150 -7.82 -4.41 -3.10
CA ASP A 150 -8.00 -3.46 -4.20
C ASP A 150 -6.65 -2.88 -4.65
N SER A 151 -5.84 -2.39 -3.70
CA SER A 151 -4.51 -1.84 -3.99
C SER A 151 -3.57 -2.86 -4.65
N ARG A 152 -3.61 -4.12 -4.24
CA ARG A 152 -2.80 -5.20 -4.83
C ARG A 152 -3.24 -5.55 -6.24
N LEU A 153 -4.54 -5.54 -6.53
CA LEU A 153 -5.04 -5.73 -7.89
C LEU A 153 -4.62 -4.59 -8.81
N GLU A 154 -4.70 -3.34 -8.35
CA GLU A 154 -4.27 -2.16 -9.11
C GLU A 154 -2.77 -2.17 -9.44
N THR A 155 -1.95 -2.70 -8.54
CA THR A 155 -0.49 -2.81 -8.73
C THR A 155 -0.06 -4.09 -9.46
N GLY A 156 -1.01 -4.94 -9.85
CA GLY A 156 -0.74 -6.20 -10.57
C GLY A 156 -0.26 -7.35 -9.69
N ASP A 157 -0.25 -7.18 -8.37
CA ASP A 157 0.13 -8.22 -7.41
C ASP A 157 -1.06 -9.10 -7.02
N ALA A 158 -1.59 -9.79 -8.02
CA ALA A 158 -2.82 -10.55 -7.88
C ALA A 158 -2.67 -11.75 -6.91
N ALA A 159 -1.47 -12.31 -6.76
CA ALA A 159 -1.21 -13.40 -5.83
C ALA A 159 -1.36 -12.94 -4.37
N ASP A 160 -0.83 -11.76 -4.02
CA ASP A 160 -0.98 -11.21 -2.68
C ASP A 160 -2.41 -10.68 -2.43
N ALA A 161 -3.09 -10.15 -3.47
CA ALA A 161 -4.51 -9.84 -3.41
C ALA A 161 -5.36 -11.08 -3.02
N ALA A 162 -5.11 -12.24 -3.63
CA ALA A 162 -5.82 -13.48 -3.29
C ALA A 162 -5.56 -13.92 -1.84
N LYS A 163 -4.33 -13.77 -1.34
CA LYS A 163 -4.00 -14.07 0.06
C LYS A 163 -4.79 -13.19 1.02
N ALA A 164 -4.77 -11.87 0.80
CA ALA A 164 -5.51 -10.90 1.63
C ALA A 164 -7.03 -11.17 1.58
N CYS A 165 -7.59 -11.46 0.41
CA CYS A 165 -9.02 -11.78 0.28
C CYS A 165 -9.39 -13.10 0.97
N GLY A 166 -8.50 -14.10 0.91
CA GLY A 166 -8.66 -15.36 1.64
C GLY A 166 -8.59 -15.18 3.16
N GLU A 167 -7.79 -14.23 3.64
CA GLU A 167 -7.77 -13.82 5.05
C GLU A 167 -9.07 -13.11 5.44
N ALA A 168 -9.53 -12.14 4.65
CA ALA A 168 -10.81 -11.47 4.87
C ALA A 168 -11.96 -12.49 4.99
N ARG A 169 -12.01 -13.50 4.12
CA ARG A 169 -13.01 -14.58 4.23
C ARG A 169 -12.94 -15.29 5.58
N ARG A 170 -11.74 -15.65 6.04
CA ARG A 170 -11.55 -16.36 7.32
C ARG A 170 -12.03 -15.51 8.50
N ILE A 171 -11.73 -14.22 8.50
CA ILE A 171 -12.18 -13.28 9.53
C ILE A 171 -13.71 -13.14 9.51
N ALA A 172 -14.32 -12.96 8.33
CA ALA A 172 -15.76 -12.84 8.18
C ALA A 172 -16.51 -14.07 8.72
N ILE A 173 -15.98 -15.28 8.50
CA ILE A 173 -16.51 -16.51 9.09
C ILE A 173 -16.35 -16.49 10.61
N ALA A 174 -15.16 -16.13 11.11
CA ALA A 174 -14.85 -16.16 12.53
C ALA A 174 -15.74 -15.23 13.37
N ILE A 175 -16.13 -14.08 12.82
CA ILE A 175 -17.00 -13.10 13.50
C ILE A 175 -18.48 -13.23 13.15
N SER A 176 -18.85 -14.18 12.28
CA SER A 176 -20.20 -14.30 11.74
C SER A 176 -20.71 -13.00 11.08
N SER A 177 -19.83 -12.34 10.31
CA SER A 177 -20.12 -11.09 9.61
C SER A 177 -21.32 -11.25 8.67
N GLU A 178 -22.19 -10.24 8.62
CA GLU A 178 -23.28 -10.16 7.65
C GLU A 178 -22.75 -10.04 6.20
N ARG A 179 -21.50 -9.60 6.02
CA ARG A 179 -20.86 -9.43 4.70
C ARG A 179 -20.23 -10.71 4.16
N ARG A 180 -20.37 -11.84 4.85
CA ARG A 180 -19.69 -13.10 4.52
C ARG A 180 -19.92 -13.54 3.07
N GLU A 181 -21.15 -13.45 2.58
CA GLU A 181 -21.49 -13.86 1.21
C GLU A 181 -20.84 -12.95 0.17
N HIS A 182 -20.86 -11.64 0.41
CA HIS A 182 -20.19 -10.67 -0.45
C HIS A 182 -18.67 -10.91 -0.50
N ILE A 183 -18.04 -11.18 0.64
CA ILE A 183 -16.59 -11.48 0.71
C ILE A 183 -16.26 -12.81 0.02
N GLU A 184 -17.12 -13.81 0.13
CA GLU A 184 -16.97 -15.07 -0.61
C GLU A 184 -17.03 -14.84 -2.13
N GLN A 185 -18.02 -14.08 -2.60
CA GLN A 185 -18.12 -13.72 -4.01
C GLN A 185 -16.85 -13.00 -4.47
N ARG A 186 -16.41 -11.99 -3.71
CA ARG A 186 -15.20 -11.23 -4.03
C ARG A 186 -13.97 -12.12 -4.10
N HIS A 187 -13.81 -13.08 -3.19
CA HIS A 187 -12.70 -14.03 -3.23
C HIS A 187 -12.73 -14.90 -4.50
N ASN A 188 -13.91 -15.31 -4.95
CA ASN A 188 -14.07 -16.07 -6.20
C ASN A 188 -13.74 -15.20 -7.43
N ASP A 189 -14.16 -13.93 -7.44
CA ASP A 189 -13.85 -12.99 -8.51
C ASP A 189 -12.33 -12.72 -8.63
N VAL A 190 -11.64 -12.52 -7.49
CA VAL A 190 -10.19 -12.36 -7.45
C VAL A 190 -9.48 -13.61 -7.99
N LYS A 191 -9.95 -14.80 -7.58
CA LYS A 191 -9.38 -16.06 -8.07
C LYS A 191 -9.59 -16.23 -9.57
N GLN A 192 -10.77 -15.89 -10.09
CA GLN A 192 -11.07 -15.94 -11.52
C GLN A 192 -10.16 -14.98 -12.30
N THR A 193 -10.00 -13.74 -11.81
CA THR A 193 -9.11 -12.74 -12.42
C THR A 193 -7.67 -13.26 -12.57
N ILE A 194 -7.14 -13.95 -11.55
CA ILE A 194 -5.80 -14.55 -11.60
C ILE A 194 -5.72 -15.67 -12.63
N GLN A 195 -6.75 -16.51 -12.70
CA GLN A 195 -6.81 -17.62 -13.66
C GLN A 195 -6.86 -17.08 -15.09
N ASP A 196 -7.69 -16.07 -15.34
CA ASP A 196 -7.84 -15.45 -16.65
C ASP A 196 -6.54 -14.75 -17.08
N ALA A 197 -5.88 -14.03 -16.17
CA ALA A 197 -4.59 -13.41 -16.43
C ALA A 197 -3.51 -14.43 -16.84
N GLY A 198 -3.39 -15.54 -16.09
CA GLY A 198 -2.45 -16.61 -16.42
C GLY A 198 -2.81 -17.32 -17.74
N GLU A 199 -4.09 -17.48 -18.05
CA GLU A 199 -4.52 -18.03 -19.33
C GLU A 199 -4.22 -17.09 -20.50
N ILE A 200 -4.40 -15.78 -20.33
CA ILE A 200 -4.03 -14.76 -21.31
C ILE A 200 -2.53 -14.82 -21.62
N GLU A 201 -1.67 -14.93 -20.61
CA GLU A 201 -0.22 -15.05 -20.81
C GLU A 201 0.15 -16.32 -21.59
N ASN A 202 -0.45 -17.46 -21.23
CA ASN A 202 -0.24 -18.72 -21.93
C ASN A 202 -0.70 -18.66 -23.40
N LEU A 203 -1.85 -18.03 -23.67
CA LEU A 203 -2.37 -17.85 -25.03
C LEU A 203 -1.48 -16.92 -25.85
N LYS A 204 -0.96 -15.84 -25.26
CA LYS A 204 0.02 -14.95 -25.90
C LYS A 204 1.28 -15.71 -26.27
N ALA A 205 1.86 -16.46 -25.33
CA ALA A 205 3.05 -17.27 -25.58
C ALA A 205 2.83 -18.38 -26.63
N LEU A 206 1.61 -18.92 -26.73
CA LEU A 206 1.24 -19.86 -27.77
C LEU A 206 1.18 -19.18 -29.14
N LEU A 207 0.54 -18.00 -29.24
CA LEU A 207 0.41 -17.26 -30.48
C LEU A 207 1.75 -16.71 -31.00
N ASP A 208 2.70 -16.43 -30.10
CA ASP A 208 4.08 -16.10 -30.50
C ASP A 208 4.77 -17.26 -31.25
N LYS A 209 4.41 -18.50 -30.92
CA LYS A 209 4.95 -19.72 -31.55
C LYS A 209 4.11 -20.18 -32.75
N GLU A 210 2.81 -20.01 -32.66
CA GLU A 210 1.81 -20.44 -33.64
C GLU A 210 0.86 -19.29 -34.00
N PRO A 211 1.31 -18.30 -34.81
CA PRO A 211 0.52 -17.10 -35.10
C PRO A 211 -0.83 -17.39 -35.78
N GLU A 212 -0.93 -18.52 -36.48
CA GLU A 212 -2.14 -18.92 -37.20
C GLU A 212 -3.15 -19.71 -36.37
N ASN A 213 -2.88 -19.95 -35.09
CA ASN A 213 -3.78 -20.70 -34.22
C ASN A 213 -5.07 -19.89 -33.95
N THR A 214 -6.10 -20.13 -34.76
CA THR A 214 -7.40 -19.42 -34.70
C THR A 214 -8.13 -19.66 -33.38
N ALA A 215 -8.09 -20.87 -32.84
CA ALA A 215 -8.71 -21.20 -31.57
C ALA A 215 -8.09 -20.42 -30.40
N ALA A 216 -6.76 -20.28 -30.38
CA ALA A 216 -6.06 -19.47 -29.38
C ALA A 216 -6.39 -17.98 -29.50
N ARG A 217 -6.48 -17.44 -30.73
CA ARG A 217 -6.92 -16.05 -30.99
C ARG A 217 -8.34 -15.80 -30.49
N GLU A 218 -9.28 -16.68 -30.82
CA GLU A 218 -10.68 -16.55 -30.38
C GLU A 218 -10.81 -16.60 -28.86
N LYS A 219 -10.08 -17.51 -28.20
CA LYS A 219 -10.12 -17.63 -26.74
C LYS A 219 -9.54 -16.39 -26.07
N LEU A 220 -8.42 -15.88 -26.58
CA LEU A 220 -7.80 -14.66 -26.08
C LEU A 220 -8.75 -13.46 -26.17
N VAL A 221 -9.45 -13.30 -27.30
CA VAL A 221 -10.46 -12.25 -27.45
C VAL A 221 -11.57 -12.39 -26.41
N ARG A 222 -12.09 -13.59 -26.16
CA ARG A 222 -13.16 -13.80 -25.16
C ARG A 222 -12.73 -13.47 -23.73
N LEU A 223 -11.47 -13.67 -23.38
CA LEU A 223 -10.93 -13.37 -22.05
C LEU A 223 -10.56 -11.89 -21.86
N CYS A 224 -10.46 -11.11 -22.94
CA CYS A 224 -10.10 -9.69 -22.90
C CYS A 224 -11.29 -8.74 -23.13
N LEU A 225 -12.49 -9.28 -23.39
CA LEU A 225 -13.75 -8.54 -23.57
C LEU A 225 -14.55 -8.52 -22.27
#